data_AF-A0A2V6MEL5-F1
#
_entry.id   AF-A0A2V6MEL5-F1
#
_cell.length_a   1.000
_cell.length_b   1.000
_cell.length_c   1.000
_cell.angle_alpha   90.00
_cell.angle_beta   90.00
_cell.angle_gamma   90.00
#
_symmetry.space_group_name_H-M   'P 1'
#
loop_
_entity.id
_entity.type
_entity.pdbx_description
1 polymer ?
#
loop_
_entity_poly.entity_id
_entity_poly.type
_entity_poly.pdbx_seq_one_letter_code
_entity_poly.pdbx_strand_id
1 'polypeptide(L)' 'KYEIAAQKGAAAAIIIHETEPAAYPYSVVRTSWSKENFELDAPDKNAGAVSVRSWITLDIAKKLLADSGQ' A
#
# COMPACT_ATOMS: atom_id res chain seq x y z
N LYS A 1 -0.79 -6.29 6.44
CA LYS A 1 -0.72 -6.41 4.94
C LYS A 1 0.73 -6.27 4.49
N TYR A 2 1.42 -5.23 4.95
CA TYR A 2 2.83 -4.98 4.64
C TYR A 2 3.76 -6.05 5.21
N GLU A 3 3.44 -6.60 6.38
CA GLU A 3 4.20 -7.65 7.06
C GLU A 3 4.22 -8.94 6.23
N ILE A 4 3.08 -9.35 5.67
CA ILE A 4 2.99 -10.52 4.80
C ILE A 4 3.74 -10.28 3.48
N ALA A 5 3.66 -9.07 2.91
CA ALA A 5 4.42 -8.72 1.70
C ALA A 5 5.94 -8.76 1.97
N ALA A 6 6.37 -8.25 3.12
CA ALA A 6 7.75 -8.36 3.62
C ALA A 6 8.18 -9.82 3.79
N GLN A 7 7.38 -10.64 4.48
CA GLN A 7 7.64 -12.08 4.64
C GLN A 7 7.74 -12.83 3.30
N LYS A 8 7.04 -12.36 2.27
CA LYS A 8 7.12 -12.91 0.91
C LYS A 8 8.29 -12.34 0.09
N GLY A 9 9.13 -11.48 0.66
CA GLY A 9 10.26 -10.86 -0.04
C GLY A 9 9.84 -9.88 -1.14
N ALA A 10 8.64 -9.29 -1.04
CA ALA A 10 8.16 -8.35 -2.05
C ALA A 10 8.92 -7.02 -1.98
N ALA A 11 9.30 -6.49 -3.15
CA ALA A 11 9.92 -5.16 -3.24
C ALA A 11 8.95 -4.02 -2.88
N ALA A 12 7.65 -4.24 -3.09
CA ALA A 12 6.61 -3.24 -2.86
C ALA A 12 5.30 -3.90 -2.42
N ALA A 13 4.48 -3.12 -1.72
CA ALA A 13 3.13 -3.47 -1.32
C ALA A 13 2.20 -2.30 -1.65
N ILE A 14 1.33 -2.52 -2.63
CA ILE A 14 0.37 -1.53 -3.11
C ILE A 14 -1.03 -1.99 -2.71
N ILE A 15 -1.73 -1.18 -1.94
CA ILE A 15 -3.12 -1.45 -1.53
C ILE A 15 -4.06 -0.77 -2.50
N ILE A 16 -5.02 -1.52 -3.04
CA ILE A 16 -6.07 -1.00 -3.90
C ILE A 16 -7.26 -0.60 -3.03
N HIS A 17 -7.72 0.65 -3.17
CA HIS A 17 -8.90 1.17 -2.52
C HIS A 17 -10.12 1.10 -3.44
N GLU A 18 -11.19 0.50 -2.93
CA GLU A 18 -12.51 0.47 -3.54
C GLU A 18 -13.52 1.09 -2.58
N THR A 19 -14.29 2.08 -3.03
CA THR A 19 -15.18 2.86 -2.16
C THR A 19 -16.29 2.01 -1.55
N GLU A 20 -16.89 1.11 -2.33
CA GLU A 20 -18.02 0.29 -1.88
C GLU A 20 -17.61 -0.68 -0.75
N PRO A 21 -16.54 -1.50 -0.89
CA PRO A 21 -16.06 -2.35 0.20
C PRO A 21 -15.44 -1.58 1.37
N ALA A 22 -14.82 -0.43 1.13
CA ALA A 22 -14.18 0.37 2.19
C ALA A 22 -15.20 1.16 3.02
N ALA A 23 -16.41 1.41 2.50
CA ALA A 23 -17.44 2.25 3.11
C ALA A 23 -17.02 3.72 3.37
N TYR A 24 -15.95 4.19 2.73
CA TYR A 24 -15.51 5.59 2.77
C TYR A 24 -14.83 6.03 1.47
N PRO A 25 -14.82 7.34 1.14
CA PRO A 25 -14.17 7.84 -0.06
C PRO A 25 -12.64 7.84 0.05
N TYR A 26 -11.97 7.76 -1.10
CA TYR A 26 -10.50 7.80 -1.19
C TYR A 26 -9.86 9.06 -0.57
N SER A 27 -10.62 10.15 -0.40
CA SER A 27 -10.15 11.35 0.29
C SER A 27 -9.72 11.08 1.75
N VAL A 28 -10.30 10.08 2.40
CA VAL A 28 -9.89 9.63 3.75
C VAL A 28 -8.49 9.06 3.69
N VAL A 29 -8.23 8.13 2.76
CA VAL A 29 -6.89 7.55 2.53
C VAL A 29 -5.90 8.64 2.17
N ARG A 30 -6.25 9.53 1.24
CA ARG A 30 -5.35 10.60 0.81
C ARG A 30 -4.97 11.49 1.98
N THR A 31 -5.92 11.89 2.82
CA THR A 31 -5.65 12.83 3.92
C THR A 31 -4.85 12.17 5.06
N SER A 32 -5.10 10.89 5.35
CA SER A 32 -4.37 10.17 6.39
C SER A 32 -2.97 9.75 5.95
N TRP A 33 -2.83 9.30 4.69
CA TRP A 33 -1.59 8.71 4.17
C TRP A 33 -0.63 9.73 3.54
N SER A 34 -1.06 10.96 3.25
CA SER A 34 -0.17 12.01 2.71
C SER A 34 0.72 12.67 3.78
N LYS A 35 0.59 12.27 5.05
CA LYS A 35 1.43 12.75 6.15
C LYS A 35 2.49 11.71 6.49
N GLU A 36 3.35 12.04 7.45
CA GLU A 36 4.29 11.07 8.02
C GLU A 36 3.50 9.91 8.66
N ASN A 37 3.85 8.69 8.24
CA ASN A 37 3.29 7.47 8.81
C ASN A 37 4.36 6.84 9.68
N PHE A 38 4.12 6.81 10.99
CA PHE A 38 5.02 6.20 11.95
C PHE A 38 4.70 4.72 12.12
N GLU A 39 5.74 3.93 12.33
CA GLU A 39 5.63 2.53 12.73
C GLU A 39 6.46 2.29 13.99
N LEU A 40 6.18 1.18 14.67
CA LEU A 40 6.98 0.78 15.82
C LEU A 40 8.35 0.29 15.33
N ASP A 41 9.40 0.76 15.97
CA ASP A 41 10.75 0.25 15.71
C ASP A 41 10.90 -1.16 16.30
N ALA A 42 11.26 -2.11 15.44
CA ALA A 42 11.78 -3.40 15.88
C ALA A 42 13.27 -3.27 16.24
N PRO A 43 13.84 -4.19 17.05
CA PRO A 43 15.26 -4.17 17.43
C PRO A 43 16.24 -4.13 16.24
N ASP A 44 15.83 -4.66 15.09
CA ASP A 44 16.59 -4.66 13.83
C ASP A 44 16.31 -3.43 12.94
N LYS A 45 15.63 -2.41 13.47
CA LYS A 45 15.16 -1.22 12.74
C LYS A 45 14.28 -1.56 11.54
N ASN A 46 13.42 -2.56 11.70
CA ASN A 46 12.48 -3.00 10.66
C ASN A 46 13.19 -3.37 9.35
N ALA A 47 14.37 -3.98 9.41
CA ALA A 47 15.17 -4.32 8.22
C ALA A 47 14.43 -5.22 7.22
N GLY A 48 13.46 -6.01 7.70
CA GLY A 48 12.59 -6.83 6.85
C GLY A 48 11.39 -6.10 6.24
N ALA A 49 11.18 -4.81 6.53
CA ALA A 49 10.05 -4.06 6.02
C ALA A 49 10.06 -3.92 4.49
N VAL A 50 8.88 -3.93 3.89
CA VAL A 50 8.72 -3.61 2.47
C VAL A 50 9.18 -2.18 2.21
N SER A 51 10.08 -2.01 1.24
CA SER A 51 10.69 -0.71 0.91
C SER A 51 9.69 0.30 0.36
N VAL A 52 8.67 -0.16 -0.38
CA VAL A 52 7.64 0.70 -0.96
C VAL A 52 6.26 0.29 -0.46
N ARG A 53 5.55 1.24 0.17
CA ARG A 53 4.18 1.06 0.64
C ARG A 53 3.31 2.16 0.03
N SER A 54 2.27 1.76 -0.69
CA SER A 54 1.45 2.72 -1.44
C SER A 54 -0.03 2.35 -1.42
N TRP A 55 -0.86 3.34 -1.74
CA TRP A 55 -2.29 3.21 -1.95
C TRP A 55 -2.65 3.78 -3.33
N ILE A 56 -3.50 3.07 -4.06
CA ILE A 56 -4.06 3.52 -5.33
C ILE A 56 -5.55 3.17 -5.39
N THR A 57 -6.29 3.80 -6.30
CA THR A 57 -7.68 3.47 -6.59
C THR A 57 -7.78 2.31 -7.60
N LEU A 58 -8.92 1.63 -7.64
CA LEU A 58 -9.14 0.48 -8.53
C LEU A 58 -8.96 0.80 -10.02
N ASP A 59 -9.39 1.96 -10.47
CA ASP A 59 -9.21 2.45 -11.84
C ASP A 59 -7.72 2.58 -12.20
N ILE A 60 -6.91 3.13 -11.30
CA ILE A 60 -5.45 3.22 -11.47
C ILE A 60 -4.81 1.84 -11.45
N ALA A 61 -5.27 0.93 -10.59
CA ALA A 61 -4.78 -0.44 -10.56
C ALA A 61 -5.05 -1.18 -11.88
N LYS A 62 -6.27 -1.08 -12.41
CA LYS A 62 -6.64 -1.67 -13.70
C LYS A 62 -5.77 -1.12 -14.84
N LYS A 63 -5.55 0.19 -14.86
CA LYS A 63 -4.68 0.84 -15.85
C LYS A 63 -3.23 0.33 -15.73
N LEU A 64 -2.69 0.30 -14.52
CA LEU A 64 -1.31 -0.15 -14.27
C LEU A 64 -1.09 -1.60 -14.73
N LEU A 65 -2.04 -2.50 -14.44
CA LEU A 65 -1.94 -3.89 -14.84
C LEU A 65 -2.00 -4.03 -16.37
N ALA A 66 -2.92 -3.31 -17.02
CA ALA A 66 -3.01 -3.30 -18.49
C ALA A 66 -1.72 -2.76 -19.15
N ASP A 67 -1.15 -1.68 -18.61
CA ASP A 67 0.10 -1.09 -19.09
C ASP A 67 1.31 -2.02 -18.85
N SER A 68 1.22 -2.91 -17.86
CA SER A 68 2.28 -3.88 -17.51
C SER A 68 2.20 -5.20 -18.29
N GLY A 69 1.31 -5.29 -19.28
CA GLY A 69 1.18 -6.47 -20.14
C GLY A 69 0.40 -7.62 -19.52
N GLN A 70 -0.53 -7.33 -18.60
CA GLN A 70 -1.46 -8.30 -18.01
C GLN A 70 -2.86 -8.22 -18.63
#